data_AF-A0A3D1QEJ3-F1
#
_entry.id   AF-A0A3D1QEJ3-F1
#
_cell.length_a   1.000
_cell.length_b   1.000
_cell.length_c   1.000
_cell.angle_alpha   90.00
_cell.angle_beta   90.00
_cell.angle_gamma   90.00
#
_symmetry.space_group_name_H-M   'P 1'
#
loop_
_entity.id
_entity.type
_entity.pdbx_description
1 polymer ?
#
loop_
_entity_poly.entity_id
_entity_poly.type
_entity_poly.pdbx_seq_one_letter_code
_entity_poly.pdbx_strand_id
1 'polypeptide(L)'
;AKLIEHNLRLVVYIAKKFENTGINIEDLVSIGTIGLIKAVNTFEPKKNIKLATYASRCIENEILMYLRRNLKNRGEVSLDEPL
;
A
#
# COMPACT_ATOMS: atom_id res chain seq x y z
N ALA A 1 -4.33 -8.84 20.10
CA ALA A 1 -4.07 -7.59 19.37
C ALA A 1 -2.59 -7.31 19.02
N LYS A 2 -1.60 -8.08 19.50
CA LYS A 2 -0.16 -7.76 19.34
C LYS A 2 0.42 -7.88 17.92
N LEU A 3 -0.19 -8.65 17.03
CA LEU A 3 0.33 -8.88 15.67
C LEU A 3 0.16 -7.66 14.75
N ILE A 4 -0.87 -6.85 14.94
CA ILE A 4 -1.14 -5.71 14.02
C ILE A 4 -0.29 -4.50 14.42
N GLU A 5 -0.21 -4.17 15.71
CA GLU A 5 0.58 -3.03 16.21
C GLU A 5 2.08 -3.19 15.92
N HIS A 6 2.63 -4.41 16.01
CA HIS A 6 4.03 -4.66 15.66
C HIS A 6 4.32 -4.49 14.16
N ASN A 7 3.31 -4.69 13.31
CA ASN A 7 3.46 -4.61 11.86
C ASN A 7 3.13 -3.23 11.29
N LEU A 8 2.62 -2.28 12.08
CA LEU A 8 2.55 -0.87 11.66
C LEU A 8 3.93 -0.30 11.34
N ARG A 9 4.97 -0.69 12.10
CA ARG A 9 6.36 -0.31 11.79
C ARG A 9 6.81 -0.85 10.43
N LEU A 10 6.35 -2.04 10.05
CA LEU A 10 6.61 -2.62 8.72
C LEU A 10 5.90 -1.82 7.63
N VAL A 11 4.65 -1.43 7.84
CA VAL A 11 3.89 -0.58 6.90
C VAL A 11 4.59 0.76 6.69
N VAL A 12 4.96 1.45 7.77
CA VAL A 12 5.67 2.74 7.70
C VAL A 12 7.03 2.58 7.00
N TYR A 13 7.79 1.53 7.33
CA TYR A 13 9.07 1.24 6.70
C TYR A 13 8.94 1.04 5.18
N ILE A 14 7.91 0.32 4.73
CA ILE A 14 7.67 0.10 3.30
C ILE A 14 7.15 1.38 2.64
N ALA A 15 6.21 2.10 3.27
CA ALA A 15 5.65 3.35 2.74
C ALA A 15 6.73 4.41 2.49
N LYS A 16 7.73 4.52 3.38
CA LYS A 16 8.89 5.43 3.19
C LYS A 16 9.68 5.19 1.91
N LYS A 17 9.68 3.97 1.36
CA LYS A 17 10.32 3.69 0.06
C LYS A 17 9.63 4.40 -1.11
N PHE A 18 8.39 4.84 -0.92
CA PHE A 18 7.55 5.50 -1.92
C PHE A 18 7.38 7.00 -1.67
N GLU A 19 8.13 7.60 -0.73
CA GLU A 19 8.02 9.02 -0.39
C GLU A 19 8.32 9.95 -1.58
N ASN A 20 9.22 9.53 -2.49
CA ASN A 20 9.57 10.29 -3.70
C ASN A 20 8.48 10.30 -4.79
N THR A 21 7.30 9.73 -4.54
CA THR A 21 6.19 9.68 -5.51
C THR A 21 5.34 10.96 -5.53
N GLY A 22 5.59 11.89 -4.61
CA GLY A 22 4.80 13.12 -4.47
C GLY A 22 3.45 12.93 -3.78
N ILE A 23 3.24 11.76 -3.15
CA ILE A 23 2.06 11.43 -2.34
C ILE A 23 2.41 11.59 -0.86
N ASN A 24 1.46 12.08 -0.07
CA ASN A 24 1.66 12.22 1.37
C ASN A 24 1.95 10.85 2.00
N ILE A 25 2.98 10.79 2.86
CA ILE A 25 3.37 9.58 3.56
C ILE A 25 2.22 8.98 4.39
N GLU A 26 1.34 9.82 4.94
CA GLU A 26 0.16 9.36 5.70
C GLU A 26 -0.83 8.58 4.81
N ASP A 27 -1.02 9.02 3.56
CA ASP A 27 -1.84 8.31 2.58
C ASP A 27 -1.19 6.97 2.21
N LEU A 28 0.12 6.97 1.95
CA LEU A 28 0.88 5.75 1.65
C LEU A 28 0.82 4.74 2.80
N VAL A 29 0.88 5.20 4.05
CA VAL A 29 0.71 4.36 5.25
C VAL A 29 -0.71 3.81 5.33
N SER A 30 -1.73 4.62 5.04
CA SER A 30 -3.13 4.18 5.02
C SER A 30 -3.37 3.09 3.97
N ILE A 31 -2.88 3.30 2.75
CA ILE A 31 -2.94 2.31 1.65
C ILE A 31 -2.14 1.05 2.01
N GLY A 32 -0.94 1.21 2.55
CA GLY A 32 -0.13 0.09 3.01
C GLY A 32 -0.82 -0.72 4.11
N THR A 33 -1.57 -0.07 5.00
CA THR A 33 -2.37 -0.73 6.04
C THR A 33 -3.47 -1.61 5.44
N ILE A 34 -4.11 -1.17 4.35
CA ILE A 34 -5.06 -2.01 3.59
C ILE A 34 -4.36 -3.26 3.06
N GLY A 35 -3.14 -3.11 2.52
CA GLY A 35 -2.32 -4.23 2.07
C GLY A 35 -1.96 -5.22 3.19
N LEU A 36 -1.67 -4.72 4.39
CA LEU A 36 -1.42 -5.55 5.57
C LEU A 36 -2.68 -6.32 5.99
N ILE A 37 -3.85 -5.69 6.03
CA ILE A 37 -5.12 -6.35 6.38
C ILE A 37 -5.42 -7.49 5.40
N LYS A 38 -5.28 -7.22 4.09
CA LYS A 38 -5.42 -8.25 3.04
C LYS A 38 -4.46 -9.41 3.27
N ALA A 39 -3.18 -9.09 3.54
CA ALA A 39 -2.17 -10.11 3.79
C ALA A 39 -2.51 -11.01 4.98
N VAL A 40 -2.98 -10.43 6.09
CA VAL A 40 -3.38 -11.19 7.28
C VAL A 40 -4.57 -12.09 6.97
N ASN A 41 -5.54 -11.61 6.18
CA ASN A 41 -6.73 -12.37 5.82
C ASN A 41 -6.44 -13.52 4.84
N THR A 42 -5.45 -13.36 3.95
CA THR A 42 -5.12 -14.35 2.90
C THR A 42 -3.88 -15.19 3.23
N PHE A 43 -3.24 -14.96 4.38
CA PHE A 43 -2.03 -15.68 4.76
C PHE A 43 -2.33 -17.14 5.08
N GLU A 44 -1.62 -18.04 4.42
CA GLU A 44 -1.69 -19.49 4.67
C GLU A 44 -0.38 -19.97 5.32
N PRO A 45 -0.40 -20.35 6.61
CA PRO A 45 0.79 -20.84 7.31
C PRO A 45 1.41 -22.09 6.68
N LYS A 46 0.60 -22.88 5.97
CA LYS A 46 1.00 -24.12 5.29
C LYS A 46 2.01 -23.89 4.15
N LYS A 47 2.15 -22.65 3.66
CA LYS A 47 3.09 -22.29 2.58
C LYS A 47 4.53 -22.09 3.06
N ASN A 48 4.82 -22.34 4.34
CA ASN A 48 6.16 -22.29 4.94
C ASN A 48 6.91 -20.95 4.72
N ILE A 49 6.17 -19.86 4.65
CA ILE A 49 6.71 -18.49 4.56
C ILE A 49 6.31 -17.70 5.81
N LYS A 50 7.18 -16.80 6.26
CA LYS A 50 6.87 -15.91 7.39
C LYS A 50 5.80 -14.90 6.98
N LEU A 51 4.85 -14.62 7.87
CA LEU A 51 3.79 -13.62 7.64
C LEU A 51 4.38 -12.25 7.25
N ALA A 52 5.47 -11.82 7.89
CA ALA A 52 6.12 -10.55 7.57
C ALA A 52 6.61 -10.48 6.11
N THR A 53 7.13 -11.58 5.56
CA THR A 53 7.57 -11.66 4.16
C THR A 53 6.38 -11.54 3.21
N TYR A 54 5.28 -12.23 3.52
CA TYR A 54 4.06 -12.17 2.72
C TYR A 54 3.40 -10.78 2.80
N ALA A 55 3.24 -10.25 4.00
CA ALA A 55 2.70 -8.92 4.27
C ALA A 55 3.50 -7.83 3.55
N SER A 56 4.83 -7.92 3.55
CA SER A 56 5.68 -6.95 2.85
C SER A 56 5.32 -6.83 1.36
N ARG A 57 5.13 -7.97 0.68
CA ARG A 57 4.70 -7.99 -0.73
C ARG A 57 3.31 -7.41 -0.92
N CYS A 58 2.37 -7.72 -0.05
CA CYS A 58 0.99 -7.21 -0.16
C CYS A 58 0.92 -5.69 0.07
N ILE A 59 1.66 -5.17 1.05
CA ILE A 59 1.76 -3.73 1.33
C ILE A 59 2.32 -3.00 0.11
N GLU A 60 3.45 -3.47 -0.42
CA GLU A 60 4.09 -2.91 -1.61
C GLU A 60 3.16 -2.95 -2.83
N ASN A 61 2.47 -4.07 -3.03
CA ASN A 61 1.54 -4.23 -4.15
C ASN A 61 0.38 -3.23 -4.10
N GLU A 62 -0.25 -3.01 -2.94
CA GLU A 62 -1.36 -2.05 -2.82
C GLU A 62 -0.89 -0.61 -3.07
N ILE A 63 0.28 -0.23 -2.55
CA ILE A 63 0.85 1.10 -2.81
C ILE A 63 1.13 1.29 -4.30
N LEU A 64 1.75 0.31 -4.96
CA LEU A 64 1.98 0.35 -6.41
C LEU A 64 0.68 0.40 -7.22
N MET A 65 -0.35 -0.33 -6.82
CA MET A 65 -1.66 -0.26 -7.47
C MET A 65 -2.29 1.13 -7.36
N TYR A 66 -2.20 1.76 -6.19
CA TYR A 66 -2.68 3.12 -5.99
C TYR A 66 -1.93 4.14 -6.85
N LEU A 67 -0.59 4.06 -6.88
CA LEU A 67 0.25 4.94 -7.69
C LEU A 67 -0.08 4.83 -9.18
N ARG A 68 -0.24 3.61 -9.69
CA ARG A 68 -0.61 3.37 -11.10
C ARG A 68 -2.00 3.93 -11.45
N ARG A 69 -2.95 3.86 -10.52
CA ARG A 69 -4.30 4.43 -10.72
C ARG A 69 -4.27 5.96 -10.70
N ASN A 70 -3.55 6.57 -9.76
CA ASN A 70 -3.42 8.03 -9.69
C ASN A 70 -2.70 8.62 -10.91
N LEU A 71 -1.71 7.90 -11.46
CA LEU A 71 -1.03 8.34 -12.68
C LEU A 71 -1.97 8.33 -13.90
N LYS A 72 -2.90 7.37 -13.99
CA LYS A 72 -3.93 7.34 -15.05
C LYS A 72 -4.93 8.48 -14.89
N ASN A 73 -5.36 8.78 -13.67
CA ASN A 73 -6.30 9.87 -13.40
C ASN A 73 -5.73 11.26 -13.72
N ARG A 74 -4.40 11.45 -13.61
CA ARG A 74 -3.74 12.70 -14.07
C ARG A 74 -3.77 12.90 -15.59
N GLY A 75 -4.02 11.85 -16.38
CA GLY A 75 -4.20 11.94 -17.82
C GLY A 75 -5.64 12.24 -18.26
N GLU A 76 -6.61 12.13 -17.35
CA GLU A 76 -8.04 12.33 -17.60
C GLU A 76 -8.58 13.63 -16.97
N VAL A 77 -7.75 14.67 -16.82
CA VAL A 77 -8.23 15.99 -16.41
C VAL A 77 -8.95 16.64 -17.59
N SER A 78 -10.28 16.51 -17.56
CA SER A 78 -11.37 17.15 -18.31
C SER A 78 -11.00 18.26 -19.32
N LEU A 79 -11.50 18.08 -20.56
CA LEU A 79 -11.58 19.08 -21.65
C LEU A 79 -12.91 19.86 -21.63
N ASP A 80 -13.52 20.11 -20.47
CA ASP A 80 -14.74 20.91 -20.40
C ASP A 80 -14.46 22.28 -19.80
N GLU A 81 -13.87 23.16 -20.61
CA GLU A 81 -13.93 24.61 -20.40
C GLU A 81 -14.92 25.17 -21.44
N PRO A 82 -16.17 25.51 -21.06
CA PRO A 82 -17.06 26.21 -21.97
C PRO A 82 -16.66 27.69 -22.05
N LEU A 83 -16.67 28.18 -23.30
CA LEU A 83 -16.36 29.54 -23.78
C LEU A 83 -17.01 30.68 -22.98
#